data_AF-A0A174U785-F1
#
_entry.id   AF-A0A174U785-F1
#
_cell.length_a   1.000
_cell.length_b   1.000
_cell.length_c   1.000
_cell.angle_alpha   90.00
_cell.angle_beta   90.00
_cell.angle_gamma   90.00
#
_symmetry.space_group_name_H-M   'P 1'
#
loop_
_entity.id
_entity.type
_entity.pdbx_description
1 polymer ?
#
loop_
_entity_poly.entity_id
_entity_poly.type
_entity_poly.pdbx_seq_one_letter_code
_entity_poly.pdbx_strand_id
1 'polypeptide(L)'
;MQPGRVQSYGEVPDLSGLPSVHIECKRNERLNVPEAMAQAVRDAERFQDGAPTVFHRRNRSGWLVTQRLEDWMEMSRNLPKSHT
;
A
#
# COMPACT_ATOMS: atom_id res chain seq x y z
N MET A 1 18.06 12.06 1.19
CA MET A 1 16.62 12.45 1.25
C MET A 1 16.53 13.80 1.95
N GLN A 2 16.08 14.86 1.29
CA GLN A 2 15.88 16.17 1.92
C GLN A 2 14.42 16.30 2.39
N PRO A 3 14.15 16.66 3.65
CA PRO A 3 12.79 16.87 4.14
C PRO A 3 12.20 18.17 3.57
N GLY A 4 10.97 18.13 3.07
CA GLY A 4 10.18 19.35 2.78
C GLY A 4 9.68 19.54 1.36
N ARG A 5 9.94 18.62 0.43
CA ARG A 5 9.25 18.62 -0.87
C ARG A 5 7.97 17.80 -0.76
N VAL A 6 6.84 18.36 -1.19
CA VAL A 6 5.63 17.56 -1.44
C VAL A 6 6.01 16.62 -2.59
N GLN A 7 6.22 15.34 -2.25
CA GLN A 7 6.52 14.33 -3.25
C GLN A 7 5.21 14.11 -4.00
N SER A 8 5.27 14.38 -5.30
CA SER A 8 4.17 14.41 -6.26
C SER A 8 2.95 13.60 -5.85
N TYR A 9 1.78 14.23 -5.83
CA TYR A 9 0.51 13.51 -5.83
C TYR A 9 0.47 12.54 -7.02
N GLY A 10 0.78 11.26 -6.77
CA GLY A 10 0.54 10.16 -7.70
C GLY A 10 1.45 10.04 -8.93
N GLU A 11 2.70 10.53 -8.93
CA GLU A 11 3.65 10.28 -10.03
C GLU A 11 4.73 9.23 -9.70
N VAL A 12 5.02 8.99 -8.42
CA VAL A 12 6.09 8.08 -7.99
C VAL A 12 5.59 7.27 -6.79
N PRO A 13 5.70 5.92 -6.80
CA PRO A 13 5.28 5.09 -5.68
C PRO A 13 6.12 5.37 -4.41
N ASP A 14 5.46 5.42 -3.25
CA ASP A 14 6.07 5.76 -1.96
C ASP A 14 7.07 4.69 -1.45
N LEU A 15 6.98 3.46 -1.96
CA LEU A 15 7.83 2.31 -1.64
C LEU A 15 8.01 1.43 -2.88
N SER A 16 9.21 0.89 -3.08
CA SER A 16 9.53 -0.11 -4.11
C SER A 16 10.10 -1.37 -3.45
N GLY A 17 9.86 -2.55 -4.04
CA GLY A 17 10.44 -3.82 -3.56
C GLY A 17 9.45 -4.90 -3.10
N LEU A 18 8.13 -4.67 -3.19
CA LEU A 18 7.12 -5.71 -3.04
C LEU A 18 6.45 -5.97 -4.39
N PRO A 19 6.91 -6.96 -5.18
CA PRO A 19 6.26 -7.32 -6.43
C PRO A 19 4.77 -7.62 -6.19
N SER A 20 3.92 -7.16 -7.12
CA SER A 20 2.47 -7.39 -7.11
C SER A 20 1.67 -6.63 -6.04
N VAL A 21 2.24 -5.61 -5.40
CA VAL A 21 1.54 -4.78 -4.41
C VAL A 21 1.58 -3.30 -4.83
N HIS A 22 0.40 -2.67 -4.89
CA HIS A 22 0.28 -1.22 -4.99
C HIS A 22 0.22 -0.61 -3.59
N ILE A 23 1.08 0.37 -3.29
CA ILE A 23 1.25 0.91 -1.93
C ILE A 23 0.69 2.33 -1.85
N GLU A 24 -0.32 2.51 -1.00
CA GLU A 24 -0.77 3.80 -0.50
C GLU A 24 -0.19 4.03 0.90
N CYS A 25 0.70 5.01 1.06
CA CYS A 25 1.40 5.26 2.33
C CYS A 25 0.76 6.43 3.12
N LYS A 26 0.34 6.18 4.36
CA LYS A 26 -0.28 7.20 5.23
C LYS A 26 0.38 7.27 6.61
N ARG A 27 0.85 8.46 6.99
CA ARG A 27 1.16 8.79 8.39
C ARG A 27 0.03 9.66 8.95
N ASN A 28 -0.85 9.07 9.74
CA ASN A 28 -2.04 9.76 10.25
C ASN A 28 -2.46 9.20 11.61
N GLU A 29 -2.68 10.08 12.59
CA GLU A 29 -3.13 9.69 13.94
C GLU A 29 -4.55 9.09 13.95
N ARG A 30 -5.40 9.52 13.02
CA ARG A 30 -6.80 9.07 12.88
C ARG A 30 -7.08 8.73 11.42
N LEU A 31 -6.44 7.68 10.94
CA LEU A 31 -6.64 7.20 9.57
C LEU A 31 -8.08 6.69 9.36
N ASN A 32 -8.73 7.22 8.32
CA ASN A 32 -9.95 6.64 7.76
C ASN A 32 -9.56 5.52 6.78
N VAL A 33 -9.56 4.27 7.25
CA VAL A 33 -9.09 3.10 6.48
C VAL A 33 -9.91 2.88 5.20
N PRO A 34 -11.26 2.90 5.20
CA PRO A 34 -12.05 2.77 3.97
C PRO A 34 -11.71 3.81 2.90
N GLU A 35 -11.52 5.07 3.28
CA GLU A 35 -11.19 6.15 2.34
C GLU A 35 -9.79 5.97 1.74
N ALA A 36 -8.79 5.64 2.58
CA ALA A 36 -7.45 5.34 2.11
C ALA A 36 -7.42 4.11 1.20
N MET A 37 -8.21 3.07 1.52
CA MET A 37 -8.34 1.90 0.66
C MET A 37 -9.01 2.25 -0.68
N ALA A 38 -10.04 3.09 -0.69
CA ALA A 38 -10.66 3.54 -1.93
C ALA A 38 -9.70 4.35 -2.82
N GLN A 39 -8.78 5.11 -2.21
CA GLN A 39 -7.69 5.75 -2.96
C GLN A 39 -6.74 4.70 -3.55
N ALA A 40 -6.26 3.76 -2.73
CA ALA A 40 -5.37 2.69 -3.18
C ALA A 40 -5.96 1.87 -4.33
N VAL A 41 -7.28 1.59 -4.32
CA VAL A 41 -7.98 0.90 -5.41
C VAL A 41 -7.88 1.68 -6.72
N ARG A 42 -8.28 2.95 -6.69
CA ARG A 42 -8.30 3.79 -7.90
C ARG A 42 -6.91 3.95 -8.49
N ASP A 43 -5.91 4.11 -7.64
CA ASP A 43 -4.53 4.30 -8.07
C ASP A 43 -3.95 2.97 -8.61
N ALA A 44 -4.18 1.84 -7.95
CA ALA A 44 -3.81 0.52 -8.48
C ALA A 44 -4.47 0.20 -9.83
N GLU A 45 -5.75 0.54 -10.00
CA GLU A 45 -6.46 0.40 -11.28
C GLU A 45 -5.86 1.31 -12.37
N ARG A 46 -5.40 2.51 -12.00
CA ARG A 46 -4.78 3.44 -12.94
C ARG A 46 -3.37 3.00 -13.37
N PHE A 47 -2.56 2.53 -12.43
CA PHE A 47 -1.16 2.17 -12.67
C PHE A 47 -0.96 0.71 -13.08
N GLN A 48 -1.96 -0.15 -12.82
CA GLN A 48 -1.92 -1.58 -13.12
C GLN A 48 -0.67 -2.27 -12.52
N ASP A 49 -0.32 -1.88 -11.29
CA ASP A 49 0.97 -2.19 -10.66
C ASP A 49 0.87 -3.13 -9.44
N GLY A 50 -0.35 -3.47 -8.97
CA GLY A 50 -0.52 -4.55 -8.00
C GLY A 50 -1.78 -4.48 -7.15
N ALA A 51 -1.83 -5.35 -6.13
CA ALA A 51 -2.92 -5.43 -5.17
C ALA A 51 -2.98 -4.17 -4.27
N PRO A 52 -4.12 -3.46 -4.17
CA PRO A 52 -4.27 -2.25 -3.37
C PRO A 52 -3.96 -2.49 -1.89
N THR A 53 -3.00 -1.75 -1.34
CA THR A 53 -2.52 -1.98 0.02
C THR A 53 -2.17 -0.68 0.73
N VAL A 54 -2.72 -0.48 1.92
CA VAL A 54 -2.47 0.70 2.74
C VAL A 54 -1.39 0.41 3.78
N PHE A 55 -0.25 1.08 3.66
CA PHE A 55 0.80 1.08 4.68
C PHE A 55 0.59 2.30 5.56
N HIS A 56 0.38 2.08 6.86
CA HIS A 56 0.09 3.20 7.75
C HIS A 56 0.73 3.10 9.12
N ARG A 57 0.94 4.26 9.72
CA ARG A 57 1.36 4.37 11.12
C ARG A 57 0.85 5.64 11.79
N ARG A 58 0.76 5.55 13.11
CA ARG A 58 0.62 6.69 14.02
C ARG A 58 1.99 7.10 14.58
N ASN A 59 2.04 8.26 15.21
CA ASN A 59 3.22 8.74 15.91
C ASN A 59 3.59 7.77 17.03
N ARG A 60 4.89 7.42 17.09
CA ARG A 60 5.45 6.49 18.09
C ARG A 60 4.80 5.10 18.04
N SER A 61 4.32 4.67 16.87
CA SER A 61 3.79 3.33 16.64
C SER A 61 4.54 2.64 15.49
N GLY A 62 4.48 1.31 15.48
CA GLY A 62 4.94 0.51 14.34
C GLY A 62 4.09 0.74 13.08
N TRP A 63 4.62 0.29 11.95
CA TRP A 63 3.85 0.25 10.70
C TRP A 63 2.87 -0.92 10.72
N LEU A 64 1.67 -0.65 10.24
CA LEU A 64 0.63 -1.63 9.96
C LEU A 64 0.35 -1.65 8.46
N VAL A 65 -0.13 -2.79 7.99
CA VAL A 65 -0.56 -2.98 6.61
C VAL A 65 -2.03 -3.38 6.63
N THR A 66 -2.81 -2.80 5.73
CA THR A 66 -4.21 -3.16 5.52
C THR A 66 -4.46 -3.42 4.05
N GLN A 67 -5.01 -4.59 3.75
CA GLN A 67 -5.37 -5.04 2.42
C GLN A 67 -6.79 -5.63 2.48
N ARG A 68 -7.53 -5.62 1.36
CA ARG A 68 -8.80 -6.34 1.32
C ARG A 68 -8.53 -7.84 1.37
N LEU A 69 -9.47 -8.58 1.96
CA LEU A 69 -9.30 -10.01 2.16
C LEU A 69 -9.20 -10.74 0.82
N GLU A 70 -10.02 -10.37 -0.16
CA GLU A 70 -10.03 -10.98 -1.49
C GLU A 70 -8.70 -10.83 -2.22
N ASP A 71 -8.10 -9.64 -2.21
CA ASP A 71 -6.80 -9.38 -2.83
C ASP A 71 -5.70 -10.19 -2.12
N TRP A 72 -5.77 -10.29 -0.79
CA TRP A 72 -4.84 -11.07 0.01
C TRP A 72 -4.94 -12.58 -0.29
N MET A 73 -6.17 -13.07 -0.39
CA MET A 73 -6.43 -14.48 -0.74
C MET A 73 -5.96 -14.79 -2.16
N GLU A 74 -6.09 -13.86 -3.10
CA GLU A 74 -5.58 -14.02 -4.47
C GLU A 74 -4.06 -14.01 -4.54
N MET A 75 -3.43 -13.02 -3.90
CA MET A 75 -1.98 -12.91 -3.82
C MET A 75 -1.36 -14.15 -3.16
N SER A 76 -1.95 -14.64 -2.06
CA SER A 76 -1.43 -15.83 -1.34
C SER A 76 -1.52 -17.13 -2.15
N ARG A 77 -2.52 -17.28 -3.04
CA ARG A 77 -2.59 -18.43 -3.97
C ARG A 77 -1.48 -18.41 -5.02
N ASN A 78 -1.06 -17.21 -5.43
CA ASN A 78 -0.08 -17.01 -6.49
C ASN A 78 1.37 -16.91 -5.99
N LEU A 79 1.57 -16.83 -4.67
CA LEU A 79 2.91 -16.87 -4.09
C LEU A 79 3.54 -18.26 -4.35
N PRO A 80 4.78 -18.32 -4.86
CA PRO A 80 5.48 -19.58 -5.04
C PRO A 80 5.59 -20.26 -3.68
N LYS A 81 5.10 -21.50 -3.60
CA LYS A 81 5.25 -22.30 -2.39
C LYS A 81 6.74 -22.46 -2.12
N SER A 82 7.18 -22.05 -0.93
CA SER A 82 8.53 -22.35 -0.46
C SER A 82 8.69 -23.86 -0.50
N HIS A 83 9.61 -24.35 -1.34
CA HIS A 83 10.03 -25.73 -1.28
C HIS A 83 10.77 -25.87 0.06
N THR A 84 10.08 -26.47 1.04
CA THR A 84 10.70 -26.92 2.29
C THR A 84 11.34 -28.27 2.03
#